data_AF-A0A7T0JQP1-F1
#
_entry.id   AF-A0A7T0JQP1-F1
#
_cell.length_a   1.000
_cell.length_b   1.000
_cell.length_c   1.000
_cell.angle_alpha   90.00
_cell.angle_beta   90.00
_cell.angle_gamma   90.00
#
_symmetry.space_group_name_H-M   'P 1'
#
loop_
_entity.id
_entity.type
_entity.pdbx_description
1 polymer ?
#
loop_
_entity_poly.entity_id
_entity_poly.type
_entity_poly.pdbx_seq_one_letter_code
_entity_poly.pdbx_strand_id
1 'polypeptide(L)'
;MLIIVKNISPTIAVDQLEQYVLSALKGRFWQIDGQLKAVKIIEIINRKRKPVERYGLLRVDPDDIKERVIKALKKRSISGLHFSVDEYVIRLWSNDRRHNASNIPAMPTTQSNRRIADRRRRGLSLVTVAEKVID
;
A
#
# COMPACT_ATOMS: atom_id res chain seq x y z
N MET A 1 5.38 -9.94 -3.27
CA MET A 1 5.50 -8.53 -2.81
C MET A 1 4.13 -7.95 -2.47
N LEU A 2 4.09 -6.86 -1.69
CA LEU A 2 2.85 -6.13 -1.39
C LEU A 2 2.86 -4.74 -2.04
N ILE A 3 1.77 -4.38 -2.71
CA ILE A 3 1.57 -3.06 -3.32
C ILE A 3 0.39 -2.39 -2.61
N ILE A 4 0.55 -1.10 -2.28
CA ILE A 4 -0.50 -0.26 -1.72
C ILE A 4 -0.92 0.82 -2.72
N VAL A 5 -2.21 0.88 -3.00
CA VAL A 5 -2.88 1.93 -3.76
C VAL A 5 -3.61 2.83 -2.76
N LYS A 6 -3.28 4.12 -2.77
CA LYS A 6 -3.76 5.10 -1.79
C LYS A 6 -4.87 5.97 -2.39
N ASN A 7 -5.73 6.49 -1.50
CA ASN A 7 -6.82 7.41 -1.83
C ASN A 7 -7.82 6.83 -2.85
N ILE A 8 -8.16 5.54 -2.70
CA ILE A 8 -9.13 4.89 -3.58
C ILE A 8 -10.52 5.50 -3.37
N SER A 9 -11.24 5.77 -4.47
CA SER A 9 -12.62 6.24 -4.40
C SER A 9 -13.53 5.17 -3.78
N PRO A 10 -14.53 5.54 -2.94
CA PRO A 10 -15.46 4.58 -2.37
C PRO A 10 -16.27 3.76 -3.40
N THR A 11 -16.42 4.33 -4.61
CA THR A 11 -17.11 3.73 -5.74
C THR A 11 -16.33 2.58 -6.40
N ILE A 12 -15.02 2.48 -6.14
CA ILE A 12 -14.18 1.46 -6.75
C ILE A 12 -14.37 0.14 -6.03
N ALA A 13 -14.82 -0.85 -6.80
CA ALA A 13 -15.01 -2.23 -6.37
C ALA A 13 -13.69 -3.02 -6.41
N VAL A 14 -13.65 -4.17 -5.71
CA VAL A 14 -12.49 -5.06 -5.70
C VAL A 14 -12.14 -5.56 -7.10
N ASP A 15 -13.14 -5.94 -7.91
CA ASP A 15 -12.90 -6.46 -9.25
C ASP A 15 -12.32 -5.39 -10.20
N GLN A 16 -12.69 -4.12 -10.03
CA GLN A 16 -12.08 -3.02 -10.80
C GLN A 16 -10.61 -2.84 -10.43
N LEU A 17 -10.30 -2.93 -9.14
CA LEU A 17 -8.93 -2.86 -8.65
C LEU A 17 -8.12 -4.08 -9.12
N GLU A 18 -8.72 -5.26 -9.16
CA GLU A 18 -8.13 -6.47 -9.72
C GLU A 18 -7.80 -6.30 -11.21
N GLN A 19 -8.77 -5.89 -12.03
CA GLN A 19 -8.56 -5.67 -13.47
C GLN A 19 -7.48 -4.62 -13.74
N TYR A 20 -7.48 -3.54 -12.95
CA TYR A 20 -6.45 -2.51 -12.98
C TYR A 20 -5.05 -3.11 -12.77
N VAL A 21 -4.91 -4.07 -11.86
CA VAL A 21 -3.63 -4.71 -11.54
C VAL A 21 -3.25 -5.79 -12.54
N LEU A 22 -4.17 -6.69 -12.91
CA LEU A 22 -3.93 -7.78 -13.87
C LEU A 22 -3.35 -7.25 -15.18
N SER A 23 -3.84 -6.10 -15.62
CA SER A 23 -3.38 -5.44 -16.84
C SER A 23 -1.93 -4.92 -16.78
N ALA A 24 -1.37 -4.72 -15.58
CA ALA A 24 0.01 -4.33 -15.32
C ALA A 24 0.94 -5.53 -15.01
N LEU A 25 0.36 -6.70 -14.71
CA LEU A 25 1.10 -7.92 -14.42
C LEU A 25 1.60 -8.64 -15.68
N LYS A 26 0.91 -8.47 -16.81
CA LYS A 26 1.33 -9.04 -18.08
C LYS A 26 2.68 -8.46 -18.52
N GLY A 27 3.64 -9.34 -18.73
CA GLY A 27 4.92 -9.04 -19.33
C GLY A 27 4.81 -8.71 -20.81
N ARG A 28 5.86 -8.07 -21.33
CA ARG A 28 6.12 -7.99 -22.77
C ARG A 28 7.04 -9.16 -23.17
N PHE A 29 7.20 -9.39 -24.48
CA PHE A 29 7.91 -10.48 -25.18
C PHE A 29 9.13 -11.19 -24.53
N TRP A 30 9.77 -10.65 -23.50
CA TRP A 30 10.91 -11.27 -22.77
C TRP A 30 10.83 -11.10 -21.24
N GLN A 31 9.71 -10.62 -20.71
CA GLN A 31 9.56 -10.31 -19.30
C GLN A 31 8.66 -11.34 -18.62
N ILE A 32 9.00 -11.68 -17.39
CA ILE A 32 8.24 -12.62 -16.57
C ILE A 32 6.85 -12.04 -16.28
N ASP A 33 5.84 -12.88 -16.35
CA ASP A 33 4.47 -12.54 -15.98
C ASP A 33 4.29 -12.52 -14.47
N GLY A 34 3.47 -11.58 -14.02
CA GLY A 34 3.05 -11.52 -12.63
C GLY A 34 1.77 -12.29 -12.37
N GLN A 35 1.68 -12.83 -11.17
CA GLN A 35 0.49 -13.43 -10.60
C GLN A 35 -0.03 -12.53 -9.48
N LEU A 36 -1.33 -12.23 -9.55
CA LEU A 36 -2.04 -11.59 -8.45
C LEU A 36 -2.51 -12.69 -7.50
N LYS A 37 -2.12 -12.62 -6.24
CA LYS A 37 -2.49 -13.60 -5.21
C LYS A 37 -3.60 -13.12 -4.29
N ALA A 38 -3.70 -11.81 -4.08
CA ALA A 38 -4.78 -11.26 -3.27
C ALA A 38 -5.03 -9.79 -3.58
N VAL A 39 -6.28 -9.38 -3.42
CA VAL A 39 -6.73 -7.98 -3.45
C VAL A 39 -7.57 -7.71 -2.22
N LYS A 40 -7.28 -6.64 -1.51
CA LYS A 40 -7.98 -6.24 -0.29
C LYS A 40 -8.24 -4.74 -0.31
N ILE A 41 -9.45 -4.33 0.01
CA ILE A 41 -9.81 -2.92 0.23
C ILE A 41 -9.92 -2.69 1.72
N ILE A 42 -9.17 -1.71 2.20
CA ILE A 42 -9.06 -1.35 3.60
C ILE A 42 -9.50 0.10 3.76
N GLU A 43 -10.32 0.36 4.77
CA GLU A 43 -10.70 1.70 5.17
C GLU A 43 -10.18 2.04 6.56
N ILE A 44 -9.77 3.28 6.72
CA ILE A 44 -9.54 3.90 8.02
C ILE A 44 -10.77 4.75 8.32
N ILE A 45 -11.51 4.35 9.35
CA ILE A 45 -12.70 5.06 9.81
C ILE A 45 -12.41 5.82 11.10
N ASN A 46 -13.14 6.91 11.33
CA ASN A 46 -13.08 7.64 12.61
C ASN A 46 -14.05 7.06 13.65
N ARG A 47 -14.07 7.64 14.85
CA ARG A 47 -15.01 7.27 15.94
C ARG A 47 -16.49 7.32 15.55
N LYS A 48 -16.87 8.17 14.59
CA LYS A 48 -18.24 8.26 14.05
C LYS A 48 -18.47 7.28 12.89
N ARG A 49 -17.58 6.30 12.71
CA ARG A 49 -17.56 5.32 11.61
C ARG A 49 -17.60 5.93 10.21
N LYS A 50 -17.13 7.18 10.06
CA LYS A 50 -17.00 7.79 8.74
C LYS A 50 -15.64 7.42 8.15
N PRO A 51 -15.58 6.96 6.88
CA PRO A 51 -14.32 6.69 6.21
C PRO A 51 -13.52 7.98 6.05
N VAL A 52 -12.26 7.93 6.45
CA VAL A 52 -11.30 9.04 6.36
C VAL A 52 -10.31 8.76 5.24
N GLU A 53 -9.84 7.51 5.14
CA GLU A 53 -8.88 7.07 4.13
C GLU A 53 -9.29 5.69 3.63
N ARG A 54 -9.09 5.44 2.33
CA ARG A 54 -9.36 4.14 1.70
C ARG A 54 -8.16 3.71 0.87
N TYR A 55 -7.79 2.46 1.04
CA TYR A 55 -6.58 1.84 0.50
C TYR A 55 -6.92 0.54 -0.20
N GLY A 56 -6.16 0.24 -1.24
CA GLY A 56 -6.11 -1.08 -1.87
C GLY A 56 -4.78 -1.72 -1.54
N LEU A 57 -4.82 -2.91 -0.95
CA LEU A 57 -3.65 -3.72 -0.69
C LEU A 57 -3.68 -4.91 -1.63
N LEU A 58 -2.55 -5.15 -2.28
CA LEU A 58 -2.41 -6.13 -3.33
C LEU A 58 -1.23 -7.03 -3.02
N ARG A 59 -1.39 -8.35 -3.18
CA ARG A 59 -0.30 -9.31 -3.11
C ARG A 59 0.01 -9.81 -4.51
N VAL A 60 1.25 -9.59 -4.96
CA VAL A 60 1.71 -9.91 -6.32
C VAL A 60 3.00 -10.70 -6.24
N ASP A 61 3.10 -11.77 -7.02
CA ASP A 61 4.31 -12.58 -7.16
C ASP A 61 4.71 -12.66 -8.66
N PRO A 62 5.99 -12.83 -9.03
CA PRO A 62 7.18 -12.77 -8.17
C PRO A 62 7.55 -11.32 -7.78
N ASP A 63 8.53 -11.16 -6.89
CA ASP A 63 8.97 -9.84 -6.43
C ASP A 63 9.76 -9.07 -7.50
N ASP A 64 10.41 -9.79 -8.42
CA ASP A 64 11.30 -9.21 -9.45
C ASP A 64 10.58 -8.30 -10.45
N ILE A 65 9.25 -8.42 -10.57
CA ILE A 65 8.45 -7.58 -11.45
C ILE A 65 7.99 -6.27 -10.78
N LYS A 66 8.38 -6.03 -9.53
CA LYS A 66 7.96 -4.90 -8.69
C LYS A 66 8.01 -3.55 -9.39
N GLU A 67 9.20 -3.15 -9.83
CA GLU A 67 9.41 -1.80 -10.35
C GLU A 67 8.58 -1.57 -11.61
N ARG A 68 8.50 -2.59 -12.47
CA ARG A 68 7.68 -2.56 -13.68
C ARG A 68 6.21 -2.39 -13.33
N VAL A 69 5.68 -3.21 -12.43
CA VAL A 69 4.26 -3.19 -12.06
C VAL A 69 3.90 -1.85 -11.43
N ILE A 70 4.66 -1.36 -10.44
CA ILE A 70 4.40 -0.06 -9.81
C ILE A 70 4.46 1.07 -10.84
N LYS A 71 5.46 1.09 -11.72
CA LYS A 71 5.60 2.11 -12.77
C LYS A 71 4.46 2.06 -13.77
N ALA A 72 3.97 0.87 -14.12
CA ALA A 72 2.83 0.70 -15.00
C ALA A 72 1.53 1.18 -14.35
N LEU A 73 1.31 0.86 -13.08
CA LEU A 73 0.12 1.28 -12.33
C LEU A 73 0.08 2.81 -12.14
N LYS A 74 1.21 3.45 -11.77
CA LYS A 74 1.29 4.91 -11.63
C LYS A 74 0.86 5.69 -12.89
N LYS A 75 0.99 5.09 -14.07
CA LYS A 75 0.60 5.70 -15.35
C LYS A 75 -0.85 5.47 -15.73
N ARG A 76 -1.55 4.56 -15.04
CA ARG A 76 -2.92 4.17 -15.34
C ARG A 76 -3.90 4.88 -14.41
N SER A 77 -5.15 4.90 -14.84
CA SER A 77 -6.28 5.38 -14.06
C SER A 77 -7.34 4.29 -13.92
N ILE A 78 -8.15 4.37 -12.86
CA ILE A 78 -9.39 3.60 -12.72
C ILE A 78 -10.53 4.60 -12.85
N SER A 79 -11.42 4.42 -13.82
CA SER A 79 -12.52 5.36 -14.08
C SER A 79 -12.05 6.82 -14.26
N GLY A 80 -10.89 7.03 -14.91
CA GLY A 80 -10.32 8.36 -15.13
C GLY A 80 -9.59 8.98 -13.93
N LEU A 81 -9.59 8.32 -12.77
CA LEU A 81 -8.91 8.79 -11.56
C LEU A 81 -7.50 8.17 -11.44
N HIS A 82 -6.52 9.01 -11.11
CA HIS A 82 -5.16 8.58 -10.81
C HIS A 82 -4.98 8.34 -9.31
N PHE A 83 -4.25 7.28 -8.98
CA PHE A 83 -3.99 6.89 -7.59
C PHE A 83 -2.48 6.83 -7.32
N SER A 84 -2.11 7.13 -6.09
CA SER A 84 -0.74 6.93 -5.63
C SER A 84 -0.53 5.45 -5.34
N VAL A 85 0.40 4.84 -6.06
CA VAL A 85 0.72 3.41 -5.94
C VAL A 85 2.14 3.25 -5.44
N ASP A 86 2.36 2.56 -4.33
CA ASP A 86 3.71 2.34 -3.79
C ASP A 86 3.87 0.89 -3.32
N GLU A 87 5.11 0.46 -3.13
CA GLU A 87 5.39 -0.79 -2.42
C GLU A 87 4.99 -0.63 -0.95
N TYR A 88 4.31 -1.64 -0.41
CA TYR A 88 4.07 -1.74 1.02
C TYR A 88 5.25 -2.47 1.67
N VAL A 89 6.12 -1.70 2.32
CA VAL A 89 7.24 -2.23 3.10
C VAL A 89 6.89 -2.16 4.58
N ILE A 90 7.03 -3.29 5.27
CA ILE A 90 6.93 -3.31 6.73
C ILE A 90 8.11 -2.50 7.28
N ARG A 91 7.81 -1.43 8.01
CA ARG A 91 8.84 -0.64 8.68
C ARG A 91 9.33 -1.41 9.91
N LEU A 92 10.44 -2.08 9.74
CA LEU A 92 11.25 -2.60 10.85
C LEU A 92 12.24 -1.52 11.29
N TRP A 93 12.62 -1.53 12.58
CA TRP A 93 13.65 -0.64 13.12
C TRP A 93 14.94 -0.70 12.30
N SER A 94 15.34 -1.91 11.89
CA SER A 94 16.49 -2.18 11.01
C SER A 94 16.40 -1.53 9.63
N ASN A 95 15.19 -1.20 9.16
CA ASN A 95 14.93 -0.68 7.82
C ASN A 95 14.60 0.83 7.84
N ASP A 96 14.71 1.49 9.01
CA ASP A 96 14.52 2.94 9.10
C ASP A 96 15.81 3.66 8.69
N ARG A 97 15.79 4.36 7.55
CA ARG A 97 16.92 5.18 7.08
C ARG A 97 17.40 6.21 8.10
N ARG A 98 16.58 6.58 9.09
CA ARG A 98 16.97 7.48 10.18
C ARG A 98 17.97 6.84 11.13
N HIS A 99 18.00 5.51 11.22
CA HIS A 99 19.01 4.78 11.99
C HIS A 99 20.37 4.77 11.29
N ASN A 100 20.39 4.69 9.96
CA ASN A 100 21.64 4.71 9.18
C ASN A 100 22.28 6.10 9.11
N ALA A 101 21.69 7.13 9.73
CA ALA A 101 22.29 8.45 9.89
C ALA A 101 23.12 8.57 11.19
N SER A 102 23.51 7.46 11.80
CA SER A 102 24.30 7.38 13.03
C SER A 102 25.80 7.65 12.82
N ASN A 103 26.12 8.80 12.22
CA ASN A 103 27.39 9.51 12.49
C ASN A 103 27.16 10.70 13.44
N ILE A 104 26.07 10.69 14.21
CA ILE A 104 25.77 11.70 15.23
C ILE A 104 25.95 11.04 16.61
N PRO A 105 26.75 11.62 17.53
CA PRO A 105 27.06 11.01 18.82
C PRO A 105 25.79 10.79 19.64
N ALA A 106 25.77 9.68 20.38
CA ALA A 106 24.66 9.16 21.17
C ALA A 106 23.90 10.23 21.96
N MET A 107 22.59 10.34 21.68
CA MET A 107 21.62 11.02 22.53
C MET A 107 20.69 9.98 23.18
N PRO A 108 20.24 10.23 24.42
CA PRO A 108 19.82 9.19 25.37
C PRO A 108 18.51 8.48 24.99
N THR A 109 18.40 7.25 25.49
CA THR A 109 17.39 6.20 25.30
C THR A 109 15.97 6.51 25.80
N THR A 110 15.56 7.78 25.82
CA THR A 110 14.22 8.23 26.26
C THR A 110 13.55 9.15 25.24
N GLN A 111 13.75 8.92 23.95
CA GLN A 111 12.84 9.48 22.95
C GLN A 111 11.52 8.72 22.97
N SER A 112 10.54 9.26 23.71
CA SER A 112 9.15 8.87 23.56
C SER A 112 8.79 8.87 22.07
N ASN A 113 8.29 7.74 21.58
CA ASN A 113 7.97 7.58 20.18
C ASN A 113 6.90 8.62 19.79
N ARG A 114 7.31 9.74 19.18
CA ARG A 114 6.44 10.87 18.83
C ARG A 114 5.25 10.47 17.94
N ARG A 115 5.30 9.28 17.32
CA ARG A 115 4.18 8.69 16.56
C ARG A 115 3.09 8.09 17.45
N ILE A 116 3.44 7.50 18.59
CA ILE A 116 2.47 7.04 19.60
C ILE A 116 1.75 8.27 20.21
N ALA A 117 2.46 9.39 20.30
CA ALA A 117 1.92 10.67 20.74
C ALA A 117 1.19 11.45 19.63
N ASP A 118 1.08 10.94 18.39
CA ASP A 118 0.41 11.66 17.29
C ASP A 118 -1.10 11.73 17.54
N ARG A 119 -1.54 12.89 18.05
CA ARG A 119 -2.94 13.19 18.36
C ARG A 119 -3.86 13.08 17.14
N ARG A 120 -3.34 13.17 15.90
CA ARG A 120 -4.13 13.16 14.67
C ARG A 120 -4.74 11.78 14.34
N ARG A 121 -4.19 10.69 14.88
CA ARG A 121 -4.68 9.32 14.64
C ARG A 121 -5.52 8.74 15.78
N ARG A 122 -5.76 9.51 16.86
CA ARG A 122 -6.56 9.04 18.00
C ARG A 122 -8.01 8.79 17.58
N GLY A 123 -8.49 7.57 17.80
CA GLY A 123 -9.87 7.19 17.45
C GLY A 123 -10.07 6.85 15.98
N LEU A 124 -8.99 6.53 15.26
CA LEU A 124 -9.06 5.87 13.96
C LEU A 124 -9.03 4.35 14.17
N SER A 125 -9.84 3.63 13.41
CA SER A 125 -9.85 2.18 13.36
C SER A 125 -9.74 1.70 11.91
N LEU A 126 -9.03 0.61 11.72
CA LEU A 126 -8.86 -0.02 10.42
C LEU A 126 -9.92 -1.10 10.23
N VAL A 127 -10.61 -1.07 9.09
CA VAL A 127 -11.65 -2.05 8.74
C VAL A 127 -11.35 -2.59 7.35
N THR A 128 -11.47 -3.90 7.18
CA THR A 128 -11.44 -4.53 5.87
C THR A 128 -12.84 -4.46 5.28
N VAL A 129 -12.97 -3.82 4.12
CA VAL A 129 -14.28 -3.64 3.46
C VAL A 129 -14.55 -4.78 2.50
N ALA A 130 -13.51 -5.23 1.79
CA ALA A 130 -13.64 -6.32 0.85
C ALA A 130 -12.29 -7.00 0.63
N GLU A 131 -12.30 -8.30 0.36
CA GLU A 131 -11.11 -9.12 0.18
C GLU A 131 -11.40 -10.22 -0.84
N LYS A 132 -10.45 -10.45 -1.74
CA LYS A 132 -10.48 -11.51 -2.74
C LYS A 132 -9.11 -12.17 -2.76
N VAL A 133 -9.09 -13.45 -2.39
CA VAL A 133 -7.91 -14.32 -2.51
C VAL A 133 -7.98 -15.01 -3.87
N ILE A 134 -6.87 -15.06 -4.57
CA ILE A 134 -6.75 -15.61 -5.91
C ILE A 134 -5.69 -16.71 -5.85
N ASP A 135 -6.11 -17.94 -6.11
CA ASP A 135 -5.24 -19.12 -6.09
C ASP A 135 -4.31 -19.18 -7.31
#